data_AF-A0A0B8P0U4-F1
#
_entry.id   AF-A0A0B8P0U4-F1
#
_cell.length_a   1.000
_cell.length_b   1.000
_cell.length_c   1.000
_cell.angle_alpha   90.00
_cell.angle_beta   90.00
_cell.angle_gamma   90.00
#
_symmetry.space_group_name_H-M   'P 1'
#
loop_
_entity.id
_entity.type
_entity.pdbx_description
1 polymer ?
#
loop_
_entity_poly.entity_id
_entity_poly.type
_entity_poly.pdbx_seq_one_letter_code
_entity_poly.pdbx_strand_id
1 'polypeptide(L)'
;MKYRILLVAASVGLLAGCPDDDDDNNATNSTTQSYTVSVTNLTPNQPMSPLAVLTHNSDFMLFEVGQSASVALEQLAEEGSNAELIAFSQSDENVIQGIAGNGLLFPGNSDEVTISVDVDEEGYLSVASMLVNTNDALWEKRVCHSRTWKWARVSR
;
A
#
# COMPACT_ATOMS: atom_id res chain seq x y z
N MET A 1 67.80 18.55 51.84
CA MET A 1 66.71 17.58 51.54
C MET A 1 66.10 17.97 50.20
N LYS A 2 66.00 17.01 49.27
CA LYS A 2 65.59 17.23 47.87
C LYS A 2 64.06 17.11 47.80
N TYR A 3 63.34 18.13 47.36
CA TYR A 3 61.88 18.04 47.15
C TYR A 3 61.55 18.04 45.66
N ARG A 4 60.82 16.99 45.27
CA ARG A 4 60.39 16.67 43.91
C ARG A 4 59.00 17.28 43.65
N ILE A 5 58.88 17.82 42.44
CA ILE A 5 57.73 18.22 41.62
C ILE A 5 56.37 17.64 42.03
N LEU A 6 55.32 18.48 42.02
CA LEU A 6 53.96 18.08 41.62
C LEU A 6 53.30 19.18 40.77
N LEU A 7 53.07 18.85 39.50
CA LEU A 7 52.28 19.58 38.51
C LEU A 7 50.79 19.45 38.86
N VAL A 8 50.08 20.58 38.96
CA VAL A 8 48.60 20.59 38.95
C VAL A 8 48.16 20.97 37.55
N ALA A 9 47.65 19.99 36.80
CA ALA A 9 47.04 20.18 35.51
C ALA A 9 45.65 20.83 35.69
N ALA A 10 45.46 22.03 35.14
CA ALA A 10 44.16 22.68 35.07
C ALA A 10 43.38 22.09 33.88
N SER A 11 42.36 21.29 34.17
CA SER A 11 41.38 20.79 33.22
C SER A 11 40.46 21.94 32.79
N VAL A 12 40.66 22.44 31.56
CA VAL A 12 39.70 23.34 30.90
C VAL A 12 38.64 22.45 30.26
N GLY A 13 37.45 22.44 30.86
CA GLY A 13 36.27 21.81 30.27
C GLY A 13 35.83 22.59 29.04
N LEU A 14 35.96 21.97 27.86
CA LEU A 14 35.30 22.46 26.66
C LEU A 14 33.82 22.10 26.76
N LEU A 15 33.00 23.09 27.11
CA LEU A 15 31.56 23.05 26.88
C LEU A 15 31.34 23.01 25.36
N ALA A 16 31.08 21.81 24.81
CA ALA A 16 30.48 21.68 23.51
C ALA A 16 29.01 22.08 23.63
N GLY A 17 28.70 23.34 23.31
CA GLY A 17 27.32 23.79 23.10
C GLY A 17 26.78 23.14 21.83
N CYS A 18 25.65 22.45 21.94
CA CYS A 18 24.85 22.07 20.77
C CYS A 18 24.23 23.36 20.21
N PRO A 19 24.34 23.65 18.90
CA PRO A 19 23.51 24.68 18.29
C PRO A 19 22.06 24.19 18.31
N ASP A 20 21.23 24.95 19.01
CA ASP A 20 19.77 24.85 19.03
C ASP A 20 19.29 25.65 17.81
N ASP A 21 18.96 24.97 16.71
CA ASP A 21 18.34 25.57 15.53
C ASP A 21 16.82 25.44 15.70
N ASP A 22 16.18 26.54 16.09
CA ASP A 22 14.74 26.75 16.03
C ASP A 22 14.31 26.90 14.56
N ASP A 23 13.93 25.78 13.94
CA ASP A 23 13.34 25.76 12.61
C ASP A 23 11.84 25.47 12.75
N ASP A 24 11.04 26.54 12.79
CA ASP A 24 9.56 26.54 12.69
C ASP A 24 9.13 26.07 11.29
N ASN A 25 9.49 24.83 10.93
CA ASN A 25 8.92 24.15 9.80
C ASN A 25 7.65 23.47 10.33
N ASN A 26 6.50 24.04 10.00
CA ASN A 26 5.25 23.27 9.93
C ASN A 26 5.38 22.27 8.77
N ALA A 27 6.30 21.33 8.90
CA ALA A 27 6.31 20.09 8.16
C ALA A 27 5.04 19.39 8.59
N THR A 28 4.03 19.42 7.74
CA THR A 28 3.02 18.37 7.71
C THR A 28 3.81 17.06 7.74
N ASN A 29 3.87 16.42 8.92
CA ASN A 29 4.57 15.16 9.13
C ASN A 29 3.78 14.05 8.44
N SER A 30 3.67 14.12 7.12
CA SER A 30 3.22 13.03 6.26
C SER A 30 4.14 11.87 6.55
N THR A 31 3.61 10.91 7.31
CA THR A 31 4.37 9.75 7.73
C THR A 31 4.17 8.68 6.67
N THR A 32 4.81 8.87 5.52
CA THR A 32 4.81 7.85 4.46
C THR A 32 5.50 6.59 4.96
N GLN A 33 4.79 5.47 4.94
CA GLN A 33 5.28 4.15 5.34
C GLN A 33 5.21 3.20 4.15
N SER A 34 6.24 2.35 4.03
CA SER A 34 6.25 1.31 3.00
C SER A 34 5.70 0.00 3.57
N TYR A 35 4.78 -0.62 2.83
CA TYR A 35 4.18 -1.91 3.17
C TYR A 35 4.35 -2.89 2.02
N THR A 36 4.52 -4.17 2.33
CA THR A 36 4.50 -5.24 1.35
C THR A 36 3.19 -6.03 1.48
N VAL A 37 2.42 -6.04 0.41
CA VAL A 37 1.19 -6.80 0.26
C VAL A 37 1.56 -8.15 -0.36
N SER A 38 1.47 -9.23 0.43
CA SER A 38 1.69 -10.59 -0.03
C SER A 38 0.34 -11.30 -0.21
N VAL A 39 0.10 -11.84 -1.41
CA VAL A 39 -1.13 -12.56 -1.77
C VAL A 39 -0.75 -13.97 -2.21
N THR A 40 -1.29 -14.98 -1.52
CA THR A 40 -1.12 -16.39 -1.88
C THR A 40 -2.39 -16.93 -2.51
N ASN A 41 -2.27 -17.54 -3.68
CA ASN A 41 -3.40 -18.21 -4.32
C ASN A 41 -3.59 -19.62 -3.73
N LEU A 42 -4.60 -19.77 -2.86
CA LEU A 42 -4.96 -21.04 -2.22
C LEU A 42 -6.09 -21.80 -2.95
N THR A 43 -6.47 -21.36 -4.15
CA THR A 43 -7.57 -21.98 -4.89
C THR A 43 -7.11 -23.25 -5.62
N PRO A 44 -7.98 -24.27 -5.77
CA PRO A 44 -7.62 -25.50 -6.49
C PRO A 44 -7.72 -25.30 -8.01
N ASN A 45 -6.61 -25.46 -8.73
CA ASN A 45 -6.55 -25.40 -10.21
C ASN A 45 -7.15 -24.13 -10.83
N GLN A 46 -7.12 -23.02 -10.11
CA GLN A 46 -7.73 -21.76 -10.54
C GLN A 46 -6.65 -20.65 -10.54
N PRO A 47 -6.07 -20.31 -11.70
CA PRO A 47 -5.17 -19.18 -11.82
C PRO A 47 -5.90 -17.86 -11.56
N MET A 48 -5.15 -16.88 -11.07
CA MET A 48 -5.57 -15.51 -10.84
C MET A 48 -4.87 -14.57 -11.83
N SER A 49 -5.58 -13.57 -12.33
CA SER A 49 -4.99 -12.51 -13.15
C SER A 49 -3.99 -11.67 -12.32
N PRO A 50 -3.13 -10.86 -12.94
CA PRO A 50 -2.29 -9.93 -12.19
C PRO A 50 -3.11 -9.10 -11.21
N LEU A 51 -2.59 -8.93 -10.00
CA LEU A 51 -3.26 -8.19 -8.94
C LEU A 51 -3.44 -6.72 -9.34
N ALA A 52 -4.56 -6.13 -8.97
CA ALA A 52 -4.74 -4.69 -8.91
C ALA A 52 -4.68 -4.28 -7.43
N VAL A 53 -3.71 -3.46 -7.05
CA VAL A 53 -3.54 -2.96 -5.69
C VAL A 53 -3.74 -1.46 -5.70
N LEU A 54 -4.77 -0.98 -4.98
CA LEU A 54 -5.14 0.43 -4.93
C LEU A 54 -5.10 0.93 -3.50
N THR A 55 -4.48 2.09 -3.26
CA THR A 55 -4.64 2.84 -2.01
C THR A 55 -5.53 4.04 -2.26
N HIS A 56 -6.42 4.31 -1.31
CA HIS A 56 -7.48 5.31 -1.49
C HIS A 56 -8.04 5.76 -0.12
N ASN A 57 -8.83 6.82 -0.13
CA ASN A 57 -9.53 7.32 1.05
C ASN A 57 -10.88 6.58 1.29
N SER A 58 -11.69 7.05 2.25
CA SER A 58 -12.99 6.43 2.57
C SER A 58 -14.06 6.61 1.50
N ASP A 59 -13.92 7.61 0.64
CA ASP A 59 -14.95 8.05 -0.31
C ASP A 59 -14.89 7.27 -1.61
N PHE A 60 -13.73 6.68 -1.94
CA PHE A 60 -13.61 5.71 -3.01
C PHE A 60 -14.09 4.33 -2.55
N MET A 61 -14.92 3.67 -3.36
CA MET A 61 -15.28 2.27 -3.17
C MET A 61 -15.07 1.49 -4.47
N LEU A 62 -14.14 0.52 -4.45
CA LEU A 62 -13.79 -0.23 -5.67
C LEU A 62 -15.03 -0.96 -6.22
N PHE A 63 -15.78 -1.62 -5.34
CA PHE A 63 -17.09 -2.18 -5.68
C PHE A 63 -18.03 -2.24 -4.47
N GLU A 64 -19.33 -2.30 -4.74
CA GLU A 64 -20.36 -2.55 -3.74
C GLU A 64 -21.29 -3.67 -4.19
N VAL A 65 -21.59 -4.60 -3.28
CA VAL A 65 -22.48 -5.72 -3.58
C VAL A 65 -23.89 -5.18 -3.86
N GLY A 66 -24.45 -5.55 -5.00
CA GLY A 66 -25.79 -5.13 -5.43
C GLY A 66 -25.82 -3.85 -6.26
N GLN A 67 -24.66 -3.21 -6.48
CA GLN A 67 -24.51 -2.14 -7.45
C GLN A 67 -23.97 -2.69 -8.78
N SER A 68 -24.21 -1.96 -9.87
CA SER A 68 -23.62 -2.25 -11.17
C SER A 68 -22.09 -2.13 -11.10
N ALA A 69 -21.38 -3.02 -11.80
CA ALA A 69 -19.93 -2.94 -11.92
C ALA A 69 -19.52 -1.71 -12.75
N SER A 70 -18.35 -1.15 -12.43
CA SER A 70 -17.72 -0.15 -13.29
C SER A 70 -17.11 -0.81 -14.52
N VAL A 71 -16.92 -0.05 -15.60
CA VAL A 71 -16.26 -0.55 -16.84
C VAL A 71 -14.88 -1.14 -16.53
N ALA A 72 -14.12 -0.51 -15.63
CA ALA A 72 -12.81 -1.00 -15.23
C ALA A 72 -12.88 -2.36 -14.50
N LEU A 73 -13.94 -2.59 -13.70
CA LEU A 73 -14.18 -3.89 -13.08
C LEU A 73 -14.66 -4.93 -14.08
N GLU A 74 -15.46 -4.54 -15.08
CA GLU A 74 -15.85 -5.43 -16.17
C GLU A 74 -14.62 -5.90 -16.96
N GLN A 75 -13.69 -5.01 -17.30
CA GLN A 75 -12.45 -5.41 -17.98
C GLN A 75 -11.57 -6.32 -17.13
N LEU A 76 -11.49 -6.08 -15.83
CA LEU A 76 -10.82 -7.02 -14.94
C LEU A 76 -11.54 -8.37 -14.96
N ALA A 77 -12.88 -8.38 -14.85
CA ALA A 77 -13.68 -9.59 -14.75
C ALA A 77 -13.72 -10.42 -16.04
N GLU A 78 -13.72 -9.78 -17.21
CA GLU A 78 -13.87 -10.43 -18.52
C GLU A 78 -12.51 -10.81 -19.12
N GLU A 79 -11.51 -9.94 -18.98
CA GLU A 79 -10.22 -10.06 -19.69
C GLU A 79 -9.03 -10.28 -18.74
N GLY A 80 -9.22 -10.08 -17.43
CA GLY A 80 -8.14 -10.12 -16.45
C GLY A 80 -7.22 -8.89 -16.50
N SER A 81 -7.63 -7.83 -17.22
CA SER A 81 -6.87 -6.59 -17.34
C SER A 81 -7.10 -5.70 -16.13
N ASN A 82 -6.02 -5.30 -15.45
CA ASN A 82 -6.07 -4.35 -14.33
C ASN A 82 -5.73 -2.91 -14.74
N ALA A 83 -5.49 -2.65 -16.03
CA ALA A 83 -4.94 -1.37 -16.50
C ALA A 83 -5.83 -0.17 -16.15
N GLU A 84 -7.15 -0.28 -16.35
CA GLU A 84 -8.09 0.80 -16.02
C GLU A 84 -8.21 1.03 -14.51
N LEU A 85 -8.13 -0.03 -13.70
CA LEU A 85 -8.15 0.10 -12.24
C LEU A 85 -6.92 0.86 -11.75
N ILE A 86 -5.74 0.55 -12.28
CA ILE A 86 -4.51 1.26 -11.93
C ILE A 86 -4.57 2.73 -12.36
N ALA A 87 -5.23 3.02 -13.49
CA ALA A 87 -5.40 4.39 -13.98
C ALA A 87 -6.35 5.25 -13.14
N PHE A 88 -7.07 4.68 -12.16
CA PHE A 88 -7.86 5.49 -11.22
C PHE A 88 -7.02 6.47 -10.42
N SER A 89 -5.76 6.15 -10.10
CA SER A 89 -4.89 7.11 -9.40
C SER A 89 -4.57 8.37 -10.21
N GLN A 90 -4.93 8.42 -11.50
CA GLN A 90 -4.76 9.58 -12.37
C GLN A 90 -6.09 10.28 -12.68
N SER A 91 -7.21 9.62 -12.41
CA SER A 91 -8.55 10.06 -12.88
C SER A 91 -9.56 10.25 -11.75
N ASP A 92 -9.32 9.68 -10.57
CA ASP A 92 -10.13 9.84 -9.38
C ASP A 92 -9.25 10.40 -8.25
N GLU A 93 -9.61 11.57 -7.73
CA GLU A 93 -8.89 12.24 -6.64
C GLU A 93 -8.89 11.45 -5.33
N ASN A 94 -9.80 10.49 -5.19
CA ASN A 94 -9.92 9.65 -4.01
C ASN A 94 -8.99 8.44 -4.03
N VAL A 95 -8.34 8.16 -5.17
CA VAL A 95 -7.37 7.07 -5.33
C VAL A 95 -5.97 7.67 -5.40
N ILE A 96 -5.11 7.32 -4.45
CA ILE A 96 -3.78 7.91 -4.31
C ILE A 96 -2.76 7.12 -5.14
N GLN A 97 -2.82 5.79 -5.09
CA GLN A 97 -1.87 4.93 -5.78
C GLN A 97 -2.57 3.73 -6.39
N GLY A 98 -2.15 3.35 -7.61
CA GLY A 98 -2.47 2.08 -8.22
C GLY A 98 -1.20 1.35 -8.63
N ILE A 99 -1.06 0.09 -8.23
CA ILE A 99 0.07 -0.78 -8.58
C ILE A 99 -0.44 -2.14 -9.08
N ALA A 100 0.15 -2.61 -10.18
CA ALA A 100 -0.10 -3.93 -10.71
C ALA A 100 0.78 -4.99 -10.03
N GLY A 101 0.25 -6.20 -9.87
CA GLY A 101 1.02 -7.38 -9.49
C GLY A 101 2.02 -7.80 -10.57
N ASN A 102 2.90 -8.73 -10.23
CA ASN A 102 4.05 -9.11 -11.08
C ASN A 102 3.67 -10.08 -12.22
N GLY A 103 2.41 -10.50 -12.30
CA GLY A 103 1.91 -11.35 -13.38
C GLY A 103 0.79 -12.29 -12.94
N LEU A 104 0.55 -13.33 -13.73
CA LEU A 104 -0.41 -14.39 -13.40
C LEU A 104 -0.01 -15.10 -12.10
N LEU A 105 -0.98 -15.26 -11.20
CA LEU A 105 -0.77 -15.93 -9.92
C LEU A 105 -1.37 -17.34 -9.94
N PHE A 106 -0.50 -18.34 -10.13
CA PHE A 106 -0.89 -19.74 -10.19
C PHE A 106 -1.26 -20.32 -8.81
N PRO A 107 -2.10 -21.38 -8.76
CA PRO A 107 -2.39 -22.12 -7.53
C PRO A 107 -1.14 -22.52 -6.75
N GLY A 108 -1.11 -22.22 -5.46
CA GLY A 108 0.00 -22.53 -4.54
C GLY A 108 1.13 -21.51 -4.54
N ASN A 109 1.15 -20.54 -5.47
CA ASN A 109 2.15 -19.48 -5.50
C ASN A 109 1.68 -18.23 -4.74
N SER A 110 2.64 -17.35 -4.46
CA SER A 110 2.41 -16.01 -3.92
C SER A 110 2.91 -14.94 -4.87
N ASP A 111 2.27 -13.77 -4.84
CA ASP A 111 2.76 -12.53 -5.43
C ASP A 111 2.93 -11.47 -4.34
N GLU A 112 3.91 -10.60 -4.50
CA GLU A 112 4.25 -9.54 -3.54
C GLU A 112 4.34 -8.19 -4.23
N VAL A 113 3.60 -7.22 -3.70
CA VAL A 113 3.55 -5.85 -4.20
C VAL A 113 3.90 -4.91 -3.07
N THR A 114 4.90 -4.05 -3.28
CA THR A 114 5.25 -3.01 -2.32
C THR A 114 4.47 -1.75 -2.63
N ILE A 115 3.82 -1.19 -1.61
CA ILE A 115 3.08 0.06 -1.66
C ILE A 115 3.74 1.08 -0.71
N SER A 116 3.54 2.36 -1.01
CA SER A 116 3.90 3.46 -0.11
C SER A 116 2.61 4.15 0.28
N VAL A 117 2.36 4.25 1.59
CA VAL A 117 1.11 4.74 2.15
C VAL A 117 1.40 5.95 3.02
N ASP A 118 0.82 7.09 2.66
CA ASP A 118 0.69 8.20 3.60
C ASP A 118 -0.47 7.92 4.56
N VAL A 119 -0.18 7.65 5.83
CA VAL A 119 -1.21 7.27 6.82
C VAL A 119 -2.23 8.37 7.11
N ASP A 120 -1.92 9.62 6.79
CA ASP A 120 -2.83 10.76 7.02
C ASP A 120 -3.81 10.96 5.84
N GLU A 121 -3.46 10.48 4.64
CA GLU A 121 -4.27 10.62 3.41
C GLU A 121 -4.89 9.28 2.95
N GLU A 122 -4.19 8.16 3.17
CA GLU A 122 -4.50 6.83 2.67
C GLU A 122 -4.98 5.90 3.79
N GLY A 123 -6.28 5.93 4.07
CA GLY A 123 -6.89 5.09 5.11
C GLY A 123 -7.17 3.64 4.71
N TYR A 124 -7.12 3.33 3.42
CA TYR A 124 -7.64 2.07 2.88
C TYR A 124 -6.81 1.49 1.74
N LEU A 125 -6.78 0.16 1.69
CA LEU A 125 -6.16 -0.65 0.64
C LEU A 125 -7.23 -1.55 0.00
N SER A 126 -7.36 -1.53 -1.32
CA SER A 126 -8.17 -2.50 -2.08
C SER A 126 -7.27 -3.35 -2.95
N VAL A 127 -7.41 -4.68 -2.84
CA VAL A 127 -6.72 -5.64 -3.71
C VAL A 127 -7.75 -6.42 -4.50
N ALA A 128 -7.64 -6.47 -5.82
CA ALA A 128 -8.55 -7.23 -6.68
C ALA A 128 -7.82 -8.06 -7.73
N SER A 129 -8.42 -9.18 -8.14
CA SER A 129 -7.93 -10.02 -9.24
C SER A 129 -9.04 -10.94 -9.77
N MET A 130 -8.98 -11.25 -11.06
CA MET A 130 -9.90 -12.15 -11.74
C MET A 130 -9.51 -13.60 -11.52
N LEU A 131 -10.50 -14.47 -11.35
CA LEU A 131 -10.33 -15.91 -11.43
C LEU A 131 -10.35 -16.30 -12.93
N VAL A 132 -9.17 -16.45 -13.54
CA VAL A 132 -8.96 -16.58 -15.00
C VAL A 132 -9.85 -17.61 -15.70
N ASN A 133 -10.05 -18.80 -15.11
CA ASN A 133 -10.90 -19.85 -15.70
C ASN A 133 -12.42 -19.57 -15.57
N THR A 134 -12.82 -18.42 -15.04
CA THR A 134 -14.22 -18.00 -14.91
C THR A 134 -14.41 -16.74 -15.72
N ASN A 135 -15.50 -16.63 -16.48
CA ASN A 135 -15.68 -15.53 -17.42
C ASN A 135 -16.06 -14.18 -16.77
N ASP A 136 -16.45 -14.16 -15.48
CA ASP A 136 -16.90 -12.92 -14.80
C ASP A 136 -16.75 -12.97 -13.27
N ALA A 137 -15.87 -13.84 -12.74
CA ALA A 137 -15.64 -13.89 -11.30
C ALA A 137 -14.31 -13.26 -10.92
N LEU A 138 -14.38 -12.35 -9.97
CA LEU A 138 -13.23 -11.71 -9.35
C LEU A 138 -13.36 -11.79 -7.84
N TRP A 139 -12.24 -11.63 -7.16
CA TRP A 139 -12.21 -11.42 -5.73
C TRP A 139 -11.65 -10.04 -5.44
N GLU A 140 -12.10 -9.46 -4.34
CA GLU A 140 -11.60 -8.20 -3.85
C GLU A 140 -11.46 -8.26 -2.33
N LYS A 141 -10.46 -7.55 -1.82
CA LYS A 141 -10.31 -7.32 -0.40
C LYS A 141 -9.98 -5.88 -0.14
N ARG A 142 -10.97 -5.16 0.37
CA ARG A 142 -10.76 -3.90 1.07
C ARG A 142 -10.30 -4.12 2.51
N VAL A 143 -9.15 -3.55 2.83
CA VAL A 143 -8.59 -3.48 4.17
C VAL A 143 -8.64 -2.03 4.62
N CYS A 144 -9.47 -1.75 5.62
CA CYS A 144 -9.31 -0.62 6.52
C CYS A 144 -8.54 -1.14 7.74
N HIS A 145 -8.27 -0.30 8.73
CA HIS A 145 -7.92 -0.73 10.10
C HIS A 145 -8.81 -1.84 10.72
N SER A 146 -9.89 -2.31 10.06
CA SER A 146 -10.66 -3.52 10.37
C SER A 146 -10.70 -4.53 9.19
N ARG A 147 -10.65 -5.83 9.51
CA ARG A 147 -10.47 -6.94 8.55
C ARG A 147 -11.82 -7.43 7.99
N THR A 148 -12.15 -7.14 6.74
CA THR A 148 -13.31 -7.73 6.03
C THR A 148 -12.93 -8.23 4.64
N TRP A 149 -13.59 -9.29 4.16
CA TRP A 149 -13.44 -9.83 2.80
C TRP A 149 -14.76 -9.69 2.06
N LYS A 150 -14.72 -9.41 0.75
CA LYS A 150 -15.93 -9.35 -0.09
C LYS A 150 -15.72 -10.16 -1.38
N TRP A 151 -16.80 -10.64 -1.97
CA TRP A 151 -16.78 -11.40 -3.23
C TRP A 151 -17.83 -10.82 -4.18
N ALA A 152 -17.52 -10.77 -5.47
CA ALA A 152 -18.43 -10.29 -6.50
C ALA A 152 -18.45 -11.23 -7.71
N ARG A 153 -19.62 -11.34 -8.34
CA ARG A 153 -19.78 -11.80 -9.71
C ARG A 153 -20.25 -10.60 -10.51
N VAL A 154 -19.55 -10.28 -11.59
CA VAL A 154 -20.01 -9.28 -12.55
C VAL A 154 -21.05 -9.94 -13.45
N SER A 155 -22.20 -9.30 -13.65
CA SER A 155 -23.26 -9.80 -14.53
C SER A 155 -23.93 -8.63 -15.22
N ARG A 156 -24.11 -8.72 -16.55
CA ARG A 156 -24.86 -7.75 -17.35
C ARG A 156 -26.35 -7.78 -17.04
#